data_AF-A0A9D4YDX8-F1
#
_entry.id   AF-A0A9D4YDX8-F1
#
_cell.length_a   1.000
_cell.length_b   1.000
_cell.length_c   1.000
_cell.angle_alpha   90.00
_cell.angle_beta   90.00
_cell.angle_gamma   90.00
#
_symmetry.space_group_name_H-M   'P 1'
#
loop_
_entity.id
_entity.type
_entity.pdbx_description
1 polymer ?
#
loop_
_entity_poly.entity_id
_entity_poly.type
_entity_poly.pdbx_seq_one_letter_code
_entity_poly.pdbx_strand_id
1 'polypeptide(L)'
;MGVFSNKIDREQLNPGDHIYSWRQAYIYAHHGIYVGDGMVNHFTRGGGQEIGTGTVLDRFLCSSSPSNDTDTPCPKCGDQNKTDGVISSCLDCFLSGDSLYLFEYGVSTAYFLAKARGGTCTLAVADPNEDVLRRASFLLENGFGGYNVFNNNCEDFAVYCKTGLLISTSISVGRSGQAASCLAAASTVISTPLRFMTTSFSGLAAVGYGMYCVSRLVSDIGVRRDVSKVPVERLVASPDLDEPEKMEMLIASPEVDAPEKAEEVTKED
;
A
#
# COMPACT_ATOMS: atom_id res chain seq x y z
N MET A 1 -20.82 4.55 -7.09
CA MET A 1 -19.83 5.34 -6.32
C MET A 1 -19.63 6.69 -7.00
N GLY A 2 -19.55 7.77 -6.23
CA GLY A 2 -19.49 9.14 -6.76
C GLY A 2 -18.13 9.81 -6.50
N VAL A 3 -17.82 10.86 -7.26
CA VAL A 3 -16.56 11.63 -7.11
C VAL A 3 -16.39 12.16 -5.67
N PHE A 4 -17.48 12.43 -4.96
CA PHE A 4 -17.47 13.11 -3.66
C PHE A 4 -17.18 12.23 -2.44
N SER A 5 -17.48 10.93 -2.46
CA SER A 5 -17.23 10.06 -1.32
C SER A 5 -17.24 8.59 -1.73
N ASN A 6 -16.31 7.84 -1.14
CA ASN A 6 -16.24 6.38 -1.25
C ASN A 6 -16.90 5.69 -0.05
N LYS A 7 -17.71 6.43 0.73
CA LYS A 7 -18.40 5.90 1.90
C LYS A 7 -19.42 4.86 1.44
N ILE A 8 -19.44 3.71 2.11
CA ILE A 8 -20.38 2.62 1.86
C ILE A 8 -21.04 2.20 3.17
N ASP A 9 -22.20 1.55 3.04
CA ASP A 9 -22.85 0.86 4.16
C ASP A 9 -22.30 -0.56 4.31
N ARG A 10 -22.45 -1.16 5.50
CA ARG A 10 -21.85 -2.46 5.83
C ARG A 10 -22.42 -3.60 4.99
N GLU A 11 -23.66 -3.47 4.55
CA GLU A 11 -24.38 -4.45 3.73
C GLU A 11 -23.82 -4.53 2.31
N GLN A 12 -23.02 -3.55 1.90
CA GLN A 12 -22.38 -3.51 0.58
C GLN A 12 -21.02 -4.24 0.57
N LEU A 13 -20.53 -4.68 1.73
CA LEU A 13 -19.22 -5.33 1.85
C LEU A 13 -19.23 -6.75 1.29
N ASN A 14 -18.21 -7.03 0.49
CA ASN A 14 -17.92 -8.37 -0.02
C ASN A 14 -16.53 -8.82 0.42
N PRO A 15 -16.34 -10.11 0.78
CA PRO A 15 -15.01 -10.65 1.03
C PRO A 15 -14.04 -10.34 -0.12
N GLY A 16 -12.86 -9.81 0.22
CA GLY A 16 -11.85 -9.33 -0.72
C GLY A 16 -11.93 -7.81 -0.99
N ASP A 17 -12.88 -7.09 -0.39
CA ASP A 17 -12.93 -5.63 -0.47
C ASP A 17 -11.75 -4.99 0.28
N HIS A 18 -11.08 -4.06 -0.38
CA HIS A 18 -10.13 -3.16 0.28
C HIS A 18 -10.91 -2.00 0.86
N ILE A 19 -10.98 -1.96 2.18
CA ILE A 19 -11.68 -0.94 2.94
C ILE A 19 -10.69 -0.01 3.62
N TYR A 20 -11.14 1.20 3.88
CA TYR A 20 -10.39 2.13 4.69
C TYR A 20 -11.31 2.97 5.57
N SER A 21 -10.72 3.56 6.59
CA SER A 21 -11.39 4.50 7.47
C SER A 21 -10.48 5.68 7.76
N TRP A 22 -11.00 6.88 7.60
CA TRP A 22 -10.28 8.10 7.97
C TRP A 22 -10.10 8.16 9.48
N ARG A 23 -8.94 8.64 9.90
CA ARG A 23 -8.55 8.84 11.30
C ARG A 23 -8.07 10.26 11.51
N GLN A 24 -8.05 10.70 12.77
CA GLN A 24 -7.54 12.00 13.22
C GLN A 24 -7.94 13.17 12.30
N ALA A 25 -9.25 13.37 12.11
CA ALA A 25 -9.79 14.43 11.27
C ALA A 25 -9.32 14.39 9.79
N TYR A 26 -9.27 13.19 9.21
CA TYR A 26 -8.97 12.93 7.79
C TYR A 26 -7.51 13.16 7.36
N ILE A 27 -6.56 13.15 8.30
CA ILE A 27 -5.13 13.27 7.99
C ILE A 27 -4.49 11.93 7.62
N TYR A 28 -5.11 10.83 8.03
CA TYR A 28 -4.63 9.46 7.83
C TYR A 28 -5.83 8.58 7.47
N ALA A 29 -5.61 7.61 6.60
CA ALA A 29 -6.59 6.53 6.38
C ALA A 29 -5.95 5.22 6.82
N HIS A 30 -6.67 4.49 7.66
CA HIS A 30 -6.27 3.14 8.01
C HIS A 30 -6.92 2.16 7.04
N HIS A 31 -6.11 1.29 6.45
CA HIS A 31 -6.49 0.40 5.35
C HIS A 31 -6.51 -1.06 5.78
N GLY A 32 -7.38 -1.86 5.18
CA GLY A 32 -7.48 -3.28 5.44
C GLY A 32 -8.25 -4.03 4.36
N ILE A 33 -8.16 -5.36 4.39
CA ILE A 33 -8.91 -6.27 3.53
C ILE A 33 -10.03 -6.89 4.36
N TYR A 34 -11.27 -6.67 3.94
CA TYR A 34 -12.41 -7.36 4.53
C TYR A 34 -12.39 -8.83 4.09
N VAL A 35 -12.34 -9.75 5.06
CA VAL A 35 -12.20 -11.19 4.79
C VAL A 35 -13.50 -11.99 4.95
N GLY A 36 -14.60 -11.33 5.32
CA GLY A 36 -15.89 -11.96 5.62
C GLY A 36 -16.19 -11.97 7.11
N ASP A 37 -17.43 -12.34 7.46
CA ASP A 37 -17.90 -12.51 8.85
C ASP A 37 -17.64 -11.34 9.80
N GLY A 38 -17.60 -10.11 9.26
CA GLY A 38 -17.31 -8.92 10.05
C GLY A 38 -15.84 -8.82 10.47
N MET A 39 -14.92 -9.50 9.80
CA MET A 39 -13.48 -9.53 10.08
C MET A 39 -12.66 -8.83 9.00
N VAL A 40 -11.54 -8.24 9.40
CA VAL A 40 -10.65 -7.43 8.56
C VAL A 40 -9.20 -7.82 8.87
N ASN A 41 -8.45 -8.19 7.83
CA ASN A 41 -7.00 -8.32 7.93
C ASN A 41 -6.35 -6.98 7.59
N HIS A 42 -5.47 -6.49 8.44
CA HIS A 42 -4.86 -5.18 8.27
C HIS A 42 -3.46 -5.14 8.87
N PHE A 43 -2.61 -4.28 8.32
CA PHE A 43 -1.22 -4.15 8.75
C PHE A 43 -1.12 -3.01 9.75
N THR A 44 -0.64 -3.30 10.95
CA THR A 44 -0.55 -2.37 12.07
C THR A 44 0.88 -2.25 12.55
N ARG A 45 1.20 -1.07 13.10
CA ARG A 45 2.39 -0.87 13.90
C ARG A 45 2.09 -1.26 15.35
N GLY A 46 2.89 -2.14 15.95
CA GLY A 46 2.75 -2.51 17.36
C GLY A 46 2.86 -1.29 18.29
N GLY A 47 2.03 -1.25 19.33
CA GLY A 47 2.03 -0.17 20.33
C GLY A 47 3.31 -0.20 21.17
N GLY A 48 4.35 0.52 20.73
CA GLY A 48 5.62 0.63 21.46
C GLY A 48 6.86 0.95 20.63
N GLN A 49 6.77 0.98 19.29
CA GLN A 49 7.91 1.29 18.44
C GLN A 49 7.89 2.77 18.03
N GLU A 50 8.81 3.56 18.59
CA GLU A 50 9.05 4.97 18.21
C GLU A 50 9.52 5.04 16.75
N ILE A 51 9.03 5.99 15.96
CA ILE A 51 9.41 6.26 14.55
C ILE A 51 10.90 6.62 14.42
N GLY A 52 11.71 6.57 15.49
CA GLY A 52 13.12 6.95 15.43
C GLY A 52 13.33 8.40 14.98
N THR A 53 12.26 9.20 14.90
CA THR A 53 12.32 10.64 14.61
C THR A 53 12.24 11.50 15.86
N GLY A 54 11.84 10.94 17.01
CA GLY A 54 11.75 11.67 18.28
C GLY A 54 10.79 12.88 18.25
N THR A 55 9.86 12.93 17.29
CA THR A 55 8.94 14.07 17.13
C THR A 55 7.55 13.75 17.71
N VAL A 56 6.82 14.80 18.11
CA VAL A 56 5.46 14.68 18.69
C VAL A 56 4.49 13.91 17.79
N LEU A 57 4.72 13.89 16.47
CA LEU A 57 3.93 13.16 15.46
C LEU A 57 3.94 11.64 15.68
N ASP A 58 4.95 11.11 16.37
CA ASP A 58 5.10 9.69 16.69
C ASP A 58 3.97 9.17 17.58
N ARG A 59 3.41 10.05 18.43
CA ARG A 59 2.25 9.73 19.26
C ARG A 59 0.91 9.86 18.52
N PHE A 60 0.88 10.61 17.42
CA PHE A 60 -0.35 10.90 16.67
C PHE A 60 -0.59 9.96 15.48
N LEU A 61 0.45 9.27 14.99
CA LEU A 61 0.39 8.39 13.82
C LEU A 61 0.29 6.88 14.16
N CYS A 62 0.37 6.51 15.46
CA CYS A 62 0.74 5.15 15.88
C CYS A 62 -0.31 4.37 16.69
N SER A 63 -1.60 4.68 16.59
CA SER A 63 -2.62 3.83 17.24
C SER A 63 -3.76 3.51 16.30
N SER A 64 -3.54 2.52 15.43
CA SER A 64 -4.62 1.77 14.77
C SER A 64 -5.34 0.82 15.75
N SER A 65 -4.79 0.63 16.95
CA SER A 65 -5.45 -0.08 18.04
C SER A 65 -6.33 0.88 18.86
N PRO A 66 -7.56 0.48 19.24
CA PRO A 66 -8.38 1.26 20.14
C PRO A 66 -7.66 1.40 21.50
N SER A 67 -7.41 2.63 21.93
CA SER A 67 -7.23 2.95 23.35
C SER A 67 -8.61 2.93 24.01
N ASN A 68 -9.20 1.75 24.15
CA ASN A 68 -10.39 1.63 24.97
C ASN A 68 -9.96 1.76 26.43
N ASP A 69 -10.38 2.85 27.06
CA ASP A 69 -10.33 3.13 28.52
C ASP A 69 -11.22 2.15 29.33
N THR A 70 -11.81 1.16 28.67
CA THR A 70 -12.57 0.09 29.30
C THR A 70 -11.68 -1.14 29.38
N ASP A 71 -11.35 -1.59 30.58
CA ASP A 71 -10.63 -2.83 30.94
C ASP A 71 -11.23 -4.13 30.34
N THR A 72 -12.23 -4.03 29.45
CA THR A 72 -12.90 -5.17 28.81
C THR A 72 -12.40 -5.34 27.37
N PRO A 73 -11.67 -6.43 27.07
CA PRO A 73 -11.23 -6.74 25.71
C PRO A 73 -12.43 -7.00 24.79
N CYS A 74 -12.25 -6.75 23.49
CA CYS A 74 -13.31 -7.00 22.52
C CYS A 74 -13.67 -8.50 22.52
N PRO A 75 -14.96 -8.89 22.61
CA PRO A 75 -15.33 -10.30 22.66
C PRO A 75 -14.97 -11.06 21.37
N LYS A 76 -14.82 -10.35 20.23
CA LYS A 76 -14.38 -10.93 18.96
C LYS A 76 -12.86 -10.96 18.79
N CYS A 77 -12.16 -9.92 19.24
CA CYS A 77 -10.73 -9.75 18.98
C CYS A 77 -9.84 -10.15 20.16
N GLY A 78 -10.38 -10.28 21.38
CA GLY A 78 -9.57 -10.45 22.58
C GLY A 78 -8.66 -9.25 22.86
N ASP A 79 -7.44 -9.53 23.31
CA ASP A 79 -6.38 -8.59 23.70
C ASP A 79 -5.37 -8.28 22.57
N GLN A 80 -5.69 -8.63 21.32
CA GLN A 80 -4.85 -8.48 20.12
C GLN A 80 -4.46 -7.02 19.78
N ASN A 81 -4.78 -6.05 20.63
CA ASN A 81 -4.50 -4.62 20.45
C ASN A 81 -3.00 -4.25 20.52
N LYS A 82 -2.07 -5.20 20.69
CA LYS A 82 -0.63 -4.94 20.91
C LYS A 82 0.30 -5.60 19.90
N THR A 83 -0.21 -6.29 18.89
CA THR A 83 0.63 -7.01 17.93
C THR A 83 1.10 -6.09 16.80
N ASP A 84 2.39 -6.19 16.48
CA ASP A 84 2.98 -5.57 15.28
C ASP A 84 2.80 -6.51 14.10
N GLY A 85 2.64 -5.96 12.91
CA GLY A 85 2.55 -6.75 11.68
C GLY A 85 1.12 -6.88 11.15
N VAL A 86 0.85 -7.99 10.44
CA VAL A 86 -0.48 -8.25 9.87
C VAL A 86 -1.33 -8.89 10.96
N ILE A 87 -2.47 -8.31 11.25
CA ILE A 87 -3.39 -8.76 12.29
C ILE A 87 -4.80 -8.92 11.72
N SER A 88 -5.65 -9.67 12.43
CA SER A 88 -7.07 -9.81 12.11
C SER A 88 -7.91 -9.23 13.24
N SER A 89 -8.82 -8.32 12.91
CA SER A 89 -9.73 -7.70 13.87
C SER A 89 -11.16 -7.64 13.35
N CYS A 90 -12.13 -7.46 14.24
CA CYS A 90 -13.50 -7.23 13.83
C CYS A 90 -13.65 -5.83 13.21
N LEU A 91 -14.65 -5.67 12.35
CA LEU A 91 -14.92 -4.42 11.64
C LEU A 91 -15.10 -3.23 12.59
N ASP A 92 -15.68 -3.42 13.77
CA ASP A 92 -15.86 -2.35 14.75
C ASP A 92 -14.53 -1.87 15.35
N CYS A 93 -13.64 -2.80 15.70
CA CYS A 93 -12.28 -2.48 16.15
C CYS A 93 -11.48 -1.84 15.02
N PHE A 94 -11.58 -2.37 13.80
CA PHE A 94 -10.95 -1.78 12.63
C PHE A 94 -11.41 -0.34 12.42
N LEU A 95 -12.71 -0.03 12.53
CA LEU A 95 -13.29 1.30 12.29
C LEU A 95 -13.06 2.28 13.44
N SER A 96 -12.94 1.81 14.69
CA SER A 96 -12.75 2.64 15.88
C SER A 96 -13.78 3.79 16.01
N GLY A 97 -15.03 3.53 15.59
CA GLY A 97 -16.13 4.51 15.64
C GLY A 97 -16.23 5.45 14.43
N ASP A 98 -15.28 5.40 13.49
CA ASP A 98 -15.32 6.21 12.27
C ASP A 98 -16.12 5.54 11.13
N SER A 99 -16.20 6.24 9.99
CA SER A 99 -16.96 5.78 8.81
C SER A 99 -16.19 4.79 7.95
N LEU A 100 -16.92 3.84 7.36
CA LEU A 100 -16.42 2.84 6.41
C LEU A 100 -16.35 3.41 4.98
N TYR A 101 -15.23 3.19 4.31
CA TYR A 101 -15.04 3.57 2.91
C TYR A 101 -14.45 2.41 2.10
N LEU A 102 -14.77 2.37 0.80
CA LEU A 102 -14.25 1.40 -0.14
C LEU A 102 -13.14 2.01 -1.00
N PHE A 103 -12.00 1.33 -1.11
CA PHE A 103 -10.92 1.74 -2.01
C PHE A 103 -11.24 1.30 -3.45
N GLU A 104 -11.08 2.21 -4.42
CA GLU A 104 -11.46 1.95 -5.81
C GLU A 104 -10.25 1.60 -6.70
N TYR A 105 -10.42 0.58 -7.55
CA TYR A 105 -9.39 0.10 -8.48
C TYR A 105 -9.81 0.32 -9.93
N GLY A 106 -8.85 0.41 -10.84
CA GLY A 106 -9.09 0.55 -12.28
C GLY A 106 -9.86 1.81 -12.64
N VAL A 107 -9.75 2.88 -11.84
CA VAL A 107 -10.46 4.13 -12.10
C VAL A 107 -9.89 4.84 -13.32
N SER A 108 -10.63 5.75 -13.94
CA SER A 108 -10.06 6.59 -15.00
C SER A 108 -9.07 7.61 -14.45
N THR A 109 -8.10 8.06 -15.27
CA THR A 109 -7.13 9.10 -14.88
C THR A 109 -7.81 10.39 -14.43
N ALA A 110 -8.89 10.79 -15.11
CA ALA A 110 -9.66 11.97 -14.74
C ALA A 110 -10.29 11.82 -13.35
N TYR A 111 -10.85 10.65 -13.04
CA TYR A 111 -11.41 10.35 -11.72
C TYR A 111 -10.33 10.34 -10.63
N PHE A 112 -9.18 9.71 -10.91
CA PHE A 112 -8.05 9.65 -9.99
C PHE A 112 -7.51 11.05 -9.62
N LEU A 113 -7.36 11.94 -10.61
CA LEU A 113 -6.89 13.31 -10.41
C LEU A 113 -7.95 14.23 -9.78
N ALA A 114 -9.24 13.94 -9.97
CA ALA A 114 -10.33 14.70 -9.37
C ALA A 114 -10.46 14.45 -7.85
N LYS A 115 -9.96 13.33 -7.32
CA LYS A 115 -9.98 13.06 -5.88
C LYS A 115 -9.01 13.99 -5.16
N ALA A 116 -9.49 14.76 -4.20
CA ALA A 116 -8.65 15.70 -3.46
C ALA A 116 -7.58 15.04 -2.57
N ARG A 117 -7.75 13.77 -2.19
CA ARG A 117 -6.85 13.05 -1.28
C ARG A 117 -6.39 11.72 -1.87
N GLY A 118 -5.13 11.38 -1.63
CA GLY A 118 -4.55 10.08 -1.94
C GLY A 118 -5.02 8.99 -0.98
N GLY A 119 -4.65 7.73 -1.25
CA GLY A 119 -5.09 6.59 -0.44
C GLY A 119 -6.59 6.32 -0.53
N THR A 120 -7.20 6.54 -1.68
CA THR A 120 -8.65 6.31 -1.88
C THR A 120 -8.97 5.52 -3.15
N CYS A 121 -8.11 5.60 -4.15
CA CYS A 121 -8.24 4.89 -5.40
C CYS A 121 -6.89 4.75 -6.10
N THR A 122 -6.83 3.87 -7.10
CA THR A 122 -5.66 3.66 -7.97
C THR A 122 -6.08 3.36 -9.41
N LEU A 123 -5.18 3.64 -10.37
CA LEU A 123 -5.36 3.26 -11.77
C LEU A 123 -5.11 1.76 -11.99
N ALA A 124 -4.42 1.09 -11.07
CA ALA A 124 -4.18 -0.35 -11.15
C ALA A 124 -5.48 -1.16 -11.07
N VAL A 125 -5.54 -2.25 -11.84
CA VAL A 125 -6.66 -3.18 -11.84
C VAL A 125 -6.52 -4.16 -10.67
N ALA A 126 -7.63 -4.46 -10.01
CA ALA A 126 -7.68 -5.47 -8.95
C ALA A 126 -7.72 -6.89 -9.53
N ASP A 127 -7.05 -7.81 -8.84
CA ASP A 127 -7.18 -9.23 -9.06
C ASP A 127 -8.52 -9.78 -8.52
N PRO A 128 -8.94 -10.99 -8.94
CA PRO A 128 -10.11 -11.68 -8.39
C PRO A 128 -10.07 -11.81 -6.87
N ASN A 129 -11.23 -11.72 -6.22
CA ASN A 129 -11.31 -11.75 -4.75
C ASN A 129 -10.74 -13.03 -4.11
N GLU A 130 -10.74 -14.16 -4.83
CA GLU A 130 -10.10 -15.41 -4.37
C GLU A 130 -8.58 -15.23 -4.16
N ASP A 131 -7.89 -14.59 -5.10
CA ASP A 131 -6.46 -14.30 -4.99
C ASP A 131 -6.19 -13.29 -3.86
N VAL A 132 -7.09 -12.32 -3.70
CA VAL A 132 -7.00 -11.31 -2.64
C VAL A 132 -7.07 -11.96 -1.27
N LEU A 133 -8.08 -12.79 -1.04
CA LEU A 133 -8.29 -13.48 0.22
C LEU A 133 -7.13 -14.44 0.51
N ARG A 134 -6.65 -15.18 -0.51
CA ARG A 134 -5.47 -16.04 -0.40
C ARG A 134 -4.24 -15.27 0.07
N ARG A 135 -3.95 -14.11 -0.53
CA ARG A 135 -2.81 -13.26 -0.11
C ARG A 135 -3.01 -12.72 1.30
N ALA A 136 -4.19 -12.19 1.61
CA ALA A 136 -4.48 -11.61 2.92
C ALA A 136 -4.39 -12.64 4.06
N SER A 137 -4.85 -13.88 3.84
CA SER A 137 -4.72 -14.98 4.80
C SER A 137 -3.28 -15.45 4.93
N PHE A 138 -2.56 -15.62 3.82
CA PHE A 138 -1.16 -16.05 3.86
C PHE A 138 -0.28 -15.05 4.62
N LEU A 139 -0.48 -13.75 4.40
CA LEU A 139 0.28 -12.70 5.07
C LEU A 139 -0.10 -12.51 6.54
N LEU A 140 -1.30 -12.89 6.95
CA LEU A 140 -1.67 -12.93 8.37
C LEU A 140 -0.83 -13.96 9.14
N GLU A 141 -0.53 -15.10 8.52
CA GLU A 141 0.26 -16.17 9.13
C GLU A 141 1.77 -15.94 9.03
N ASN A 142 2.23 -15.31 7.94
CA ASN A 142 3.65 -15.22 7.61
C ASN A 142 4.25 -13.82 7.75
N GLY A 143 3.42 -12.79 7.95
CA GLY A 143 3.83 -11.39 8.02
C GLY A 143 4.06 -10.73 6.65
N PHE A 144 4.19 -9.40 6.66
CA PHE A 144 4.36 -8.56 5.46
C PHE A 144 5.60 -7.63 5.58
N GLY A 145 6.65 -8.12 6.25
CA GLY A 145 7.84 -7.32 6.60
C GLY A 145 7.60 -6.34 7.75
N GLY A 146 8.55 -5.42 7.97
CA GLY A 146 8.47 -4.41 9.03
C GLY A 146 7.60 -3.20 8.64
N TYR A 147 6.79 -2.69 9.57
CA TYR A 147 5.90 -1.56 9.31
C TYR A 147 6.66 -0.22 9.22
N ASN A 148 6.50 0.49 8.10
CA ASN A 148 6.98 1.85 7.88
C ASN A 148 5.86 2.74 7.32
N VAL A 149 5.45 3.76 8.09
CA VAL A 149 4.37 4.70 7.75
C VAL A 149 4.48 5.29 6.34
N PHE A 150 5.70 5.51 5.83
CA PHE A 150 5.93 6.16 4.54
C PHE A 150 6.15 5.20 3.36
N ASN A 151 6.48 3.92 3.63
CA ASN A 151 7.00 3.01 2.60
C ASN A 151 6.44 1.56 2.63
N ASN A 152 6.04 1.06 3.79
CA ASN A 152 5.45 -0.27 3.96
C ASN A 152 4.38 -0.17 5.05
N ASN A 153 3.23 0.38 4.70
CA ASN A 153 2.15 0.65 5.65
C ASN A 153 0.89 -0.15 5.31
N CYS A 154 -0.23 0.15 5.98
CA CYS A 154 -1.51 -0.51 5.74
C CYS A 154 -2.05 -0.36 4.30
N GLU A 155 -1.78 0.78 3.64
CA GLU A 155 -2.15 1.01 2.23
C GLU A 155 -1.34 0.06 1.32
N ASP A 156 -0.03 -0.05 1.52
CA ASP A 156 0.84 -0.94 0.74
C ASP A 156 0.42 -2.41 0.88
N PHE A 157 0.14 -2.84 2.12
CA PHE A 157 -0.39 -4.17 2.40
C PHE A 157 -1.68 -4.45 1.63
N ALA A 158 -2.66 -3.55 1.72
CA ALA A 158 -3.96 -3.77 1.10
C ALA A 158 -3.88 -3.68 -0.43
N VAL A 159 -3.07 -2.77 -0.97
CA VAL A 159 -2.79 -2.68 -2.42
C VAL A 159 -2.09 -3.92 -2.94
N TYR A 160 -1.09 -4.45 -2.23
CA TYR A 160 -0.46 -5.72 -2.56
C TYR A 160 -1.47 -6.87 -2.54
N CYS A 161 -2.28 -6.96 -1.48
CA CYS A 161 -3.34 -7.97 -1.42
C CYS A 161 -4.32 -7.86 -2.59
N LYS A 162 -4.63 -6.66 -3.09
CA LYS A 162 -5.54 -6.49 -4.24
C LYS A 162 -4.91 -6.70 -5.61
N THR A 163 -3.60 -6.53 -5.77
CA THR A 163 -2.97 -6.46 -7.10
C THR A 163 -1.81 -7.44 -7.30
N GLY A 164 -1.25 -7.97 -6.21
CA GLY A 164 0.00 -8.70 -6.21
C GLY A 164 1.22 -7.88 -6.63
N LEU A 165 1.09 -6.55 -6.77
CA LEU A 165 2.17 -5.67 -7.22
C LEU A 165 3.02 -5.20 -6.04
N LEU A 166 4.33 -5.32 -6.18
CA LEU A 166 5.32 -4.74 -5.27
C LEU A 166 6.24 -3.80 -6.03
N ILE A 167 6.68 -2.77 -5.32
CA ILE A 167 7.62 -1.77 -5.81
C ILE A 167 9.05 -2.32 -5.63
N SER A 168 9.78 -2.51 -6.72
CA SER A 168 11.10 -3.15 -6.75
C SER A 168 12.26 -2.23 -6.32
N THR A 169 12.04 -0.93 -6.20
CA THR A 169 13.08 0.08 -5.90
C THR A 169 12.83 0.77 -4.56
N SER A 170 13.88 0.90 -3.75
CA SER A 170 13.91 1.65 -2.48
C SER A 170 14.06 3.18 -2.66
N ILE A 171 13.86 3.70 -3.88
CA ILE A 171 14.01 5.14 -4.15
C ILE A 171 12.94 5.89 -3.34
N SER A 172 13.42 6.76 -2.45
CA SER A 172 12.74 7.48 -1.35
C SER A 172 11.59 8.45 -1.76
N VAL A 173 11.00 8.29 -2.94
CA VAL A 173 9.80 9.04 -3.33
C VAL A 173 8.61 8.27 -2.77
N GLY A 174 8.00 8.80 -1.70
CA GLY A 174 7.02 8.13 -0.85
C GLY A 174 6.04 7.23 -1.60
N ARG A 175 5.97 5.96 -1.17
CA ARG A 175 5.26 4.87 -1.88
C ARG A 175 3.74 4.92 -1.70
N SER A 176 3.27 5.51 -0.62
CA SER A 176 1.84 5.61 -0.32
C SER A 176 1.17 6.77 -1.05
N GLY A 177 -0.08 6.58 -1.48
CA GLY A 177 -0.88 7.64 -2.11
C GLY A 177 -1.03 8.85 -1.17
N GLN A 178 -0.98 8.62 0.14
CA GLN A 178 -0.96 9.67 1.15
C GLN A 178 0.38 10.42 1.23
N ALA A 179 1.54 9.75 1.14
CA ALA A 179 2.85 10.42 1.15
C ALA A 179 3.09 11.33 -0.06
N ALA A 180 2.58 10.93 -1.24
CA ALA A 180 2.62 11.78 -2.44
C ALA A 180 1.89 13.12 -2.24
N SER A 181 0.87 13.16 -1.37
CA SER A 181 0.18 14.40 -1.01
C SER A 181 0.96 15.32 -0.08
N CYS A 182 1.86 14.77 0.75
CA CYS A 182 2.71 15.54 1.65
C CYS A 182 3.93 16.15 0.93
N LEU A 183 4.56 15.43 0.00
CA LEU A 183 5.81 15.87 -0.67
C LEU A 183 5.62 17.02 -1.66
N ALA A 184 4.44 17.17 -2.25
CA ALA A 184 4.15 18.27 -3.18
C ALA A 184 4.19 19.66 -2.50
N ALA A 185 4.03 19.72 -1.17
CA ALA A 185 4.10 20.96 -0.40
C ALA A 185 5.54 21.48 -0.18
N ALA A 186 6.56 20.61 -0.28
CA ALA A 186 7.94 20.95 0.10
C ALA A 186 8.86 21.29 -1.09
N SER A 187 8.49 20.95 -2.32
CA SER A 187 9.34 21.13 -3.51
C SER A 187 8.92 22.33 -4.35
N THR A 188 9.04 23.53 -3.79
CA THR A 188 9.12 24.73 -4.62
C THR A 188 10.49 25.36 -4.48
N VAL A 189 11.01 25.80 -5.62
CA VAL A 189 12.27 26.52 -5.83
C VAL A 189 13.47 25.60 -6.03
N ILE A 190 13.80 25.32 -7.30
CA ILE A 190 15.11 25.63 -7.92
C ILE A 190 14.94 25.51 -9.46
N SER A 191 15.14 26.64 -10.15
CA SER A 191 15.41 26.82 -11.59
C SER A 191 14.48 26.23 -12.67
N THR A 192 13.27 26.79 -12.87
CA THR A 192 12.49 26.61 -14.12
C THR A 192 11.75 27.89 -14.54
N PRO A 193 11.31 28.03 -15.81
CA PRO A 193 10.50 29.16 -16.32
C PRO A 193 9.23 29.45 -15.51
N LEU A 194 8.83 28.51 -14.67
CA LEU A 194 7.72 28.59 -13.72
C LEU A 194 7.88 29.68 -12.66
N ARG A 195 9.10 30.23 -12.46
CA ARG A 195 9.36 31.33 -11.52
C ARG A 195 8.47 32.55 -11.73
N PHE A 196 8.09 32.85 -12.97
CA PHE A 196 7.20 33.98 -13.25
C PHE A 196 5.75 33.68 -12.85
N MET A 197 5.29 32.43 -12.98
CA MET A 197 3.96 32.01 -12.54
C MET A 197 3.85 31.93 -11.02
N THR A 198 4.94 31.67 -10.30
CA THR A 198 4.92 31.64 -8.82
C THR A 198 4.91 33.02 -8.16
N THR A 199 4.89 34.12 -8.93
CA THR A 199 4.93 35.49 -8.39
C THR A 199 3.60 35.98 -7.84
N SER A 200 2.48 35.37 -8.23
CA SER A 200 1.15 35.63 -7.69
C SER A 200 0.66 34.45 -6.87
N PHE A 201 -0.23 34.71 -5.90
CA PHE A 201 -0.82 33.66 -5.07
C PHE A 201 -1.57 32.60 -5.90
N SER A 202 -2.33 33.04 -6.91
CA SER A 202 -3.06 32.16 -7.81
C SER A 202 -2.13 31.31 -8.69
N GLY A 203 -1.05 31.90 -9.20
CA GLY A 203 -0.09 31.17 -10.01
C GLY A 203 0.75 30.18 -9.19
N LEU A 204 1.12 30.52 -7.95
CA LEU A 204 1.75 29.57 -7.01
C LEU A 204 0.82 28.40 -6.69
N ALA A 205 -0.46 28.67 -6.42
CA ALA A 205 -1.46 27.62 -6.16
C ALA A 205 -1.66 26.71 -7.37
N ALA A 206 -1.77 27.26 -8.59
CA ALA A 206 -1.92 26.49 -9.81
C ALA A 206 -0.70 25.61 -10.10
N VAL A 207 0.51 26.13 -9.90
CA VAL A 207 1.75 25.37 -10.03
C VAL A 207 1.82 24.24 -9.00
N GLY A 208 1.54 24.52 -7.74
CA GLY A 208 1.54 23.52 -6.68
C GLY A 208 0.52 22.40 -6.94
N TYR A 209 -0.69 22.76 -7.37
CA TYR A 209 -1.71 21.78 -7.74
C TYR A 209 -1.30 20.95 -8.97
N GLY A 210 -0.72 21.58 -10.00
CA GLY A 210 -0.21 20.87 -11.17
C GLY A 210 0.90 19.88 -10.81
N MET A 211 1.87 20.29 -9.99
CA MET A 211 2.93 19.40 -9.49
C MET A 211 2.37 18.26 -8.64
N TYR A 212 1.38 18.55 -7.79
CA TYR A 212 0.66 17.53 -7.03
C TYR A 212 0.00 16.49 -7.96
N CYS A 213 -0.74 16.94 -8.98
CA CYS A 213 -1.39 16.05 -9.94
C CYS A 213 -0.38 15.16 -10.68
N VAL A 214 0.72 15.75 -11.16
CA VAL A 214 1.78 14.99 -11.85
C VAL A 214 2.43 13.99 -10.91
N SER A 215 2.86 14.44 -9.72
CA SER A 215 3.48 13.59 -8.70
C SER A 215 2.57 12.41 -8.33
N ARG A 216 1.28 12.70 -8.07
CA ARG A 216 0.30 11.68 -7.74
C ARG A 216 0.10 10.67 -8.88
N LEU A 217 0.08 11.14 -10.13
CA LEU A 217 -0.09 10.28 -11.30
C LEU A 217 1.11 9.35 -11.51
N VAL A 218 2.34 9.88 -11.46
CA VAL A 218 3.55 9.08 -11.73
C VAL A 218 3.89 8.13 -10.59
N SER A 219 3.44 8.42 -9.36
CA SER A 219 3.63 7.55 -8.20
C SER A 219 2.57 6.44 -8.10
N ASP A 220 1.47 6.51 -8.86
CA ASP A 220 0.42 5.49 -8.83
C ASP A 220 0.98 4.12 -9.27
N ILE A 221 0.58 3.06 -8.54
CA ILE A 221 1.08 1.71 -8.77
C ILE A 221 0.69 1.15 -10.15
N GLY A 222 -0.37 1.67 -10.77
CA GLY A 222 -0.79 1.34 -12.13
C GLY A 222 -0.06 2.10 -13.23
N VAL A 223 0.79 3.07 -12.90
CA VAL A 223 1.51 3.93 -13.87
C VAL A 223 3.02 3.76 -13.80
N ARG A 224 3.55 3.63 -12.58
CA ARG A 224 4.99 3.49 -12.34
C ARG A 224 5.56 2.23 -13.03
N ARG A 225 6.84 2.28 -13.40
CA ARG A 225 7.51 1.21 -14.17
C ARG A 225 8.36 0.25 -13.33
N ASP A 226 8.59 0.62 -12.09
CA ASP A 226 9.40 -0.10 -11.11
C ASP A 226 8.53 -0.97 -10.18
N VAL A 227 7.45 -1.52 -10.72
CA VAL A 227 6.60 -2.50 -10.02
C VAL A 227 6.64 -3.83 -10.74
N SER A 228 6.61 -4.90 -9.96
CA SER A 228 6.51 -6.27 -10.47
C SER A 228 5.43 -7.03 -9.72
N LYS A 229 4.76 -7.96 -10.42
CA LYS A 229 3.80 -8.86 -9.79
C LYS A 229 4.58 -9.98 -9.11
N VAL A 230 4.44 -10.07 -7.79
CA VAL A 230 5.21 -11.01 -6.96
C VAL A 230 4.24 -11.97 -6.26
N PRO A 231 4.38 -13.30 -6.47
CA PRO A 231 3.64 -14.30 -5.71
C PRO A 231 3.90 -14.17 -4.22
N VAL A 232 2.88 -14.42 -3.39
CA VAL A 232 2.95 -14.19 -1.94
C VAL A 232 3.96 -15.09 -1.22
N GLU A 233 4.19 -16.29 -1.76
CA GLU A 233 5.19 -17.23 -1.26
C GLU A 233 6.59 -16.68 -1.45
N ARG A 234 6.84 -16.04 -2.60
CA ARG A 234 8.14 -15.44 -2.92
C ARG A 234 8.42 -14.22 -2.05
N LEU A 235 7.39 -13.44 -1.71
CA LEU A 235 7.52 -12.29 -0.84
C LEU A 235 8.03 -12.68 0.56
N VAL A 236 7.52 -13.77 1.12
CA VAL A 236 7.91 -14.24 2.45
C VAL A 236 9.23 -15.03 2.41
N ALA A 237 9.50 -15.76 1.32
CA ALA A 237 10.70 -16.59 1.20
C ALA A 237 12.01 -15.79 1.05
N SER A 238 11.95 -14.48 0.81
CA SER A 238 13.13 -13.60 0.69
C SER A 238 13.24 -12.61 1.86
N PRO A 239 13.76 -13.02 3.03
CA PRO A 239 14.05 -12.09 4.12
C PRO A 239 15.27 -11.17 3.86
N ASP A 240 16.13 -11.49 2.87
CA ASP A 240 17.36 -10.74 2.57
C ASP A 240 17.31 -10.09 1.17
N LEU A 241 16.70 -8.91 1.06
CA LEU A 241 16.84 -8.02 -0.11
C LEU A 241 17.26 -6.60 0.32
N ASP A 242 18.22 -6.51 1.24
CA ASP A 242 18.94 -5.27 1.49
C ASP A 242 20.08 -5.01 0.47
N GLU A 243 20.30 -5.91 -0.51
CA GLU A 243 21.36 -5.75 -1.51
C GLU A 243 20.83 -5.70 -2.96
N PRO A 244 20.99 -4.58 -3.68
CA PRO A 244 20.45 -4.37 -5.02
C PRO A 244 21.09 -5.25 -6.11
N GLU A 245 22.22 -5.91 -5.84
CA GLU A 245 22.97 -6.69 -6.84
C GLU A 245 22.33 -8.04 -7.21
N LYS A 246 21.47 -8.63 -6.37
CA LYS A 246 20.92 -9.98 -6.64
C LYS A 246 19.71 -10.01 -7.57
N MET A 247 19.03 -8.88 -7.78
CA MET A 247 17.86 -8.80 -8.65
C MET A 247 18.27 -8.86 -10.14
N GLU A 248 19.41 -8.28 -10.51
CA GLU A 248 19.93 -8.33 -11.89
C GLU A 248 20.33 -9.75 -12.30
N MET A 249 20.86 -10.54 -11.36
CA MET A 249 21.35 -11.89 -11.64
C MET A 249 20.21 -12.89 -11.97
N LEU A 250 18.98 -12.63 -11.50
CA LEU A 250 17.80 -13.44 -11.81
C LEU A 250 17.13 -13.08 -13.14
N ILE A 251 17.39 -11.87 -13.66
CA ILE A 251 16.81 -11.39 -14.94
C ILE A 251 17.69 -11.82 -16.13
N ALA A 252 18.96 -12.16 -15.90
CA ALA A 252 19.96 -12.41 -16.94
C ALA A 252 20.08 -13.88 -17.42
N SER A 253 19.28 -14.82 -16.94
CA SER A 253 19.37 -16.22 -17.37
C SER A 253 18.20 -16.61 -18.30
N PRO A 254 18.34 -16.49 -19.63
CA PRO A 254 17.48 -17.23 -20.54
C PRO A 254 17.93 -18.69 -20.53
N GLU A 255 17.03 -19.60 -20.17
CA GLU A 255 17.19 -21.04 -20.45
C GLU A 255 17.41 -21.21 -21.95
N VAL A 256 18.60 -21.70 -22.33
CA VAL A 256 18.86 -22.17 -23.69
C VAL A 256 19.02 -23.67 -23.60
N ASP A 257 17.99 -24.38 -24.02
CA ASP A 257 18.02 -25.82 -24.29
C ASP A 257 19.21 -26.15 -25.21
N ALA A 258 20.09 -27.03 -24.75
CA ALA A 258 21.12 -27.64 -25.57
C ALA A 258 20.63 -29.00 -26.07
N PRO A 259 20.75 -29.35 -27.37
CA PRO A 259 20.43 -30.68 -27.83
C PRO A 259 21.58 -31.65 -27.52
N GLU A 260 21.16 -32.81 -27.02
CA GLU A 260 21.92 -34.02 -26.73
C GLU A 260 22.81 -34.44 -27.93
N LYS A 261 24.12 -34.59 -27.73
CA LYS A 261 25.00 -35.24 -28.70
C LYS A 261 24.98 -36.75 -28.45
N ALA A 262 24.46 -37.48 -29.44
CA ALA A 262 24.57 -38.93 -29.53
C ALA A 262 26.05 -39.36 -29.66
N GLU A 263 26.44 -40.37 -28.88
CA GLU A 263 27.70 -41.11 -29.01
C GLU A 263 27.67 -41.97 -30.28
N GLU A 264 28.60 -41.75 -31.20
CA GLU A 264 28.84 -42.62 -32.35
C GLU A 264 29.97 -43.60 -31.98
N VAL A 265 29.59 -44.85 -31.71
CA VAL A 265 30.49 -45.99 -31.59
C VAL A 265 30.81 -46.49 -33.01
N THR A 266 32.00 -46.19 -33.53
CA THR A 266 32.51 -46.86 -34.73
C THR A 266 33.32 -48.10 -34.35
N LYS A 267 32.97 -49.23 -34.96
CA LYS A 267 33.58 -50.55 -34.82
C LYS A 267 34.09 -50.99 -36.21
N GLU A 268 35.30 -51.56 -36.23
CA GLU A 268 35.95 -52.36 -37.30
C GLU A 268 36.38 -51.55 -38.55
N ASP A 269 37.62 -51.63 -39.05
CA ASP A 269 38.50 -52.80 -39.29
C ASP A 269 39.93 -52.70 -38.70
#